data_AF-A0A4Q4YI47-F1
#
_entry.id   AF-A0A4Q4YI47-F1
#
_cell.length_a   1.000
_cell.length_b   1.000
_cell.length_c   1.000
_cell.angle_alpha   90.00
_cell.angle_beta   90.00
_cell.angle_gamma   90.00
#
_symmetry.space_group_name_H-M   'P 1'
#
loop_
_entity.id
_entity.type
_entity.pdbx_description
1 polymer ?
#
loop_
_entity_poly.entity_id
_entity_poly.type
_entity_poly.pdbx_seq_one_letter_code
_entity_poly.pdbx_strand_id
1 'polypeptide(L)'
;MGYEDVEQYADRETFGKYSDLALRGAVNQAPDFVWCPNGCESGQIHEAGNEQPIVTCVKCRFKFCFRHQVRWHEQLTCAEYDSFVSDPENFRSQIDILNEEAETLRLEEQSARRTQEEADRKLAQSLMAAEQREEAERQAQWESAERERREETERRRLQAERMAMQQQAEKMRIEAVRKRGEEELSRRTVERTTKPCPGCRWPIEKNSGW
;
A
#
# COMPACT_ATOMS: atom_id res chain seq x y z
N MET A 1 -16.03 75.93 37.31
CA MET A 1 -17.17 75.72 38.22
C MET A 1 -16.78 74.62 39.16
N GLY A 2 -16.55 74.96 40.43
CA GLY A 2 -16.31 73.99 41.48
C GLY A 2 -17.60 73.30 41.89
N TYR A 3 -17.47 72.20 42.64
CA TYR A 3 -18.61 71.47 43.22
C TYR A 3 -19.52 72.39 44.06
N GLU A 4 -18.91 73.33 44.78
CA GLU A 4 -19.56 74.34 45.62
C GLU A 4 -20.41 75.35 44.81
N ASP A 5 -20.00 75.65 43.57
CA ASP A 5 -20.78 76.54 42.68
C ASP A 5 -22.08 75.85 42.24
N VAL A 6 -22.04 74.55 41.96
CA VAL A 6 -23.23 73.81 41.50
C VAL A 6 -24.21 73.56 42.65
N GLU A 7 -23.73 73.41 43.88
CA GLU A 7 -24.56 73.31 45.09
C GLU A 7 -25.36 74.59 45.36
N GLN A 8 -24.78 75.75 45.08
CA GLN A 8 -25.39 77.04 45.37
C GLN A 8 -26.47 77.46 44.36
N TYR A 9 -26.33 77.07 43.09
CA TYR A 9 -27.19 77.56 42.00
C TYR A 9 -28.12 76.51 41.38
N ALA A 10 -27.95 75.22 41.65
CA ALA A 10 -28.79 74.17 41.08
C ALA A 10 -30.00 73.82 41.97
N ASP A 11 -31.09 73.36 41.34
CA ASP A 11 -32.20 72.73 42.04
C ASP A 11 -31.79 71.37 42.64
N ARG A 12 -32.52 70.92 43.66
CA ARG A 12 -32.16 69.72 44.45
C ARG A 12 -32.05 68.45 43.60
N GLU A 13 -32.82 68.35 42.52
CA GLU A 13 -32.79 67.21 41.60
C GLU A 13 -31.55 67.27 40.69
N THR A 14 -31.25 68.43 40.12
CA THR A 14 -30.05 68.65 39.29
C THR A 14 -28.76 68.53 40.09
N PHE A 15 -28.73 69.02 41.34
CA PHE A 15 -27.58 68.85 42.23
C PHE A 15 -27.33 67.38 42.56
N GLY A 16 -28.39 66.59 42.81
CA GLY A 16 -28.27 65.14 43.02
C GLY A 16 -27.64 64.44 41.81
N LYS A 17 -28.12 64.76 40.60
CA LYS A 17 -27.55 64.23 39.34
C LYS A 17 -26.09 64.65 39.15
N TYR A 18 -25.76 65.91 39.45
CA TYR A 18 -24.37 66.41 39.37
C TYR A 18 -23.45 65.73 40.38
N SER A 19 -23.89 65.57 41.63
CA SER A 19 -23.15 64.87 42.69
C SER A 19 -22.87 63.42 42.31
N ASP A 20 -23.86 62.70 41.79
CA ASP A 20 -23.69 61.31 41.33
C ASP A 20 -22.73 61.22 40.15
N LEU A 21 -22.81 62.15 39.19
CA LEU A 21 -21.89 62.23 38.06
C LEU A 21 -20.46 62.60 38.49
N ALA A 22 -20.31 63.51 39.46
CA ALA A 22 -19.03 63.91 40.01
C ALA A 22 -18.38 62.77 40.80
N LEU A 23 -19.14 62.05 41.61
CA LEU A 23 -18.68 60.86 42.33
C LEU A 23 -18.28 59.75 41.35
N ARG A 24 -19.11 59.47 40.34
CA ARG A 24 -18.78 58.51 39.28
C ARG A 24 -17.51 58.92 38.52
N GLY A 25 -17.36 60.21 38.23
CA GLY A 25 -16.18 60.77 37.56
C GLY A 25 -14.90 60.71 38.41
N ALA A 26 -14.99 60.86 39.73
CA ALA A 26 -13.85 60.72 40.64
C ALA A 26 -13.44 59.25 40.83
N VAL A 27 -14.42 58.36 40.98
CA VAL A 27 -14.17 56.93 41.21
C VAL A 27 -13.71 56.20 39.95
N ASN A 28 -14.16 56.64 38.76
CA ASN A 28 -13.68 56.14 37.46
C ASN A 28 -12.20 56.41 37.17
N GLN A 29 -11.55 57.29 37.94
CA GLN A 29 -10.11 57.57 37.78
C GLN A 29 -9.24 56.46 38.38
N ALA A 30 -9.81 55.58 39.22
CA ALA A 30 -9.09 54.41 39.73
C ALA A 30 -9.04 53.30 38.66
N PRO A 31 -7.85 52.81 38.28
CA PRO A 31 -7.69 51.83 37.20
C PRO A 31 -8.32 50.46 37.49
N ASP A 32 -8.48 50.13 38.78
CA ASP A 32 -9.01 48.83 39.23
C ASP A 32 -10.52 48.87 39.50
N PHE A 33 -11.16 50.03 39.31
CA PHE A 33 -12.57 50.20 39.62
C PHE A 33 -13.46 49.97 38.40
N VAL A 34 -14.52 49.17 38.58
CA VAL A 34 -15.49 48.89 37.51
C VAL A 34 -16.92 49.07 37.97
N TRP A 35 -17.75 49.61 37.07
CA TRP A 35 -19.20 49.68 37.25
C TRP A 35 -19.87 48.44 36.68
N CYS A 36 -20.92 47.96 37.35
CA CYS A 36 -21.71 46.87 36.80
C CYS A 36 -22.54 47.34 35.59
N PRO A 37 -22.41 46.70 34.40
CA PRO A 37 -23.14 47.09 33.20
C PRO A 37 -24.63 46.71 33.23
N ASN A 38 -25.06 45.89 34.19
CA ASN A 38 -26.44 45.41 34.33
C ASN A 38 -27.39 46.43 35.00
N GLY A 39 -26.99 47.70 35.09
CA GLY A 39 -27.83 48.78 35.65
C GLY A 39 -28.08 48.71 37.16
N CYS A 40 -27.34 47.88 37.91
CA CYS A 40 -27.52 47.78 39.36
C CYS A 40 -26.78 48.88 40.17
N GLU A 41 -26.09 49.79 39.48
CA GLU A 41 -25.38 50.96 40.00
C GLU A 41 -24.36 50.68 41.11
N SER A 42 -24.00 49.42 41.34
CA SER A 42 -22.88 49.05 42.20
C SER A 42 -21.60 49.08 41.40
N GLY A 43 -20.57 49.75 41.93
CA GLY A 43 -19.21 49.60 41.46
C GLY A 43 -18.34 48.89 42.49
N GLN A 44 -17.28 48.24 42.02
CA GLN A 44 -16.38 47.46 42.85
C GLN A 44 -14.95 47.57 42.32
N ILE A 45 -13.99 47.41 43.23
CA ILE A 45 -12.57 47.32 42.89
C ILE A 45 -12.24 45.86 42.62
N HIS A 46 -11.58 45.59 41.50
CA HIS A 46 -11.12 44.26 41.10
C HIS A 46 -9.60 44.24 41.03
N GLU A 47 -8.96 43.90 42.14
CA GLU A 47 -7.50 43.93 42.31
C GLU A 47 -6.74 42.99 41.36
N ALA A 48 -7.40 41.94 40.85
CA ALA A 48 -6.80 41.01 39.90
C ALA A 48 -6.75 41.55 38.45
N GLY A 49 -7.32 42.75 38.21
CA GLY A 49 -7.21 43.49 36.95
C GLY A 49 -7.51 42.67 35.70
N ASN A 50 -6.66 42.83 34.66
CA ASN A 50 -6.78 42.13 33.39
C ASN A 50 -6.31 40.66 33.42
N GLU A 51 -5.59 40.24 34.46
CA GLU A 51 -5.12 38.84 34.58
C GLU A 51 -6.28 37.89 34.89
N GLN A 52 -7.30 38.37 35.61
CA GLN A 52 -8.57 37.68 35.81
C GLN A 52 -9.71 38.55 35.29
N PRO A 53 -10.03 38.51 33.99
CA PRO A 53 -11.00 39.42 33.38
C PRO A 53 -12.46 39.12 33.80
N ILE A 54 -12.71 38.11 34.63
CA ILE A 54 -14.05 37.74 35.12
C ILE A 54 -14.37 38.54 36.37
N VAL A 55 -15.28 39.50 36.25
CA VAL A 55 -15.80 40.25 37.41
C VAL A 55 -17.20 39.77 37.74
N THR A 56 -17.42 39.42 39.01
CA THR A 56 -18.77 39.10 39.53
C THR A 56 -19.26 40.25 40.38
N CYS A 57 -20.40 40.84 39.99
CA CYS A 57 -21.02 41.93 40.72
C CYS A 57 -21.41 41.52 42.15
N VAL A 58 -21.02 42.29 43.16
CA VAL A 58 -21.37 42.01 44.57
C VAL A 58 -22.88 42.11 44.83
N LYS A 59 -23.57 43.05 44.16
CA LYS A 59 -25.00 43.32 44.39
C LYS A 59 -25.93 42.36 43.64
N CYS A 60 -25.69 42.16 42.34
CA CYS A 60 -26.57 41.38 41.47
C CYS A 60 -26.00 40.05 40.99
N ARG A 61 -24.77 39.69 41.38
CA ARG A 61 -24.05 38.45 40.97
C ARG A 61 -23.88 38.29 39.46
N PHE A 62 -24.11 39.34 38.68
CA PHE A 62 -23.88 39.34 37.23
C PHE A 62 -22.38 39.24 36.92
N LYS A 63 -22.02 38.33 36.00
CA LYS A 63 -20.65 38.15 35.52
C LYS A 63 -20.42 38.96 34.25
N PHE A 64 -19.37 39.78 34.24
CA PHE A 64 -19.00 40.61 33.10
C PHE A 64 -17.49 40.63 32.90
N CYS A 65 -17.06 40.99 31.68
CA CYS A 65 -15.66 41.12 31.33
C CYS A 65 -15.10 42.47 31.83
N PHE A 66 -13.98 42.46 32.55
CA PHE A 66 -13.30 43.66 33.05
C PHE A 66 -12.90 44.62 31.90
N ARG A 67 -12.36 44.07 30.81
CA ARG A 67 -11.85 44.84 29.66
C ARG A 67 -12.96 45.41 28.77
N HIS A 68 -13.98 44.62 28.45
CA HIS A 68 -15.03 45.01 27.50
C HIS A 68 -16.30 45.54 28.17
N GLN A 69 -16.46 45.35 29.49
CA GLN A 69 -17.66 45.74 30.26
C GLN A 69 -18.99 45.21 29.68
N VAL A 70 -18.93 44.07 28.98
CA VAL A 70 -20.09 43.32 28.46
C VAL A 70 -20.31 42.04 29.26
N ARG A 71 -21.44 41.37 29.03
CA ARG A 71 -21.72 40.02 29.60
C ARG A 71 -20.51 39.11 29.38
N TRP A 72 -20.11 38.38 30.43
CA TRP A 72 -18.97 37.48 30.38
C TRP A 72 -19.06 36.50 29.21
N HIS A 73 -17.98 36.40 28.44
CA HIS A 73 -17.85 35.55 27.26
C HIS A 73 -17.12 34.25 27.64
N GLU A 74 -17.87 33.23 28.05
CA GLU A 74 -17.31 31.99 28.65
C GLU A 74 -16.40 31.17 27.72
N GLN A 75 -16.55 31.33 26.41
CA GLN A 75 -15.87 30.50 25.39
C GLN A 75 -14.86 31.27 24.55
N LEU A 76 -14.61 32.56 24.87
CA LEU A 76 -13.73 33.41 24.09
C LEU A 76 -12.76 34.11 25.03
N THR A 77 -11.49 34.15 24.65
CA THR A 77 -10.55 35.07 25.29
C THR A 77 -10.91 36.51 24.93
N CYS A 78 -10.38 37.48 25.68
CA CYS A 78 -10.62 38.89 25.36
C CYS A 78 -10.16 39.25 23.93
N ALA A 79 -9.07 38.65 23.44
CA ALA A 79 -8.58 38.87 22.08
C ALA A 79 -9.47 38.21 21.02
N GLU A 80 -9.97 37.00 21.28
CA GLU A 80 -10.92 36.33 20.38
C GLU A 80 -12.26 37.07 20.31
N TYR A 81 -12.72 37.64 21.43
CA TYR A 81 -13.92 38.48 21.45
C TYR A 81 -13.74 39.77 20.62
N ASP A 82 -12.59 40.44 20.71
CA ASP A 82 -12.26 41.60 19.87
C ASP A 82 -12.29 41.24 18.37
N SER A 83 -11.71 40.10 18.00
CA SER A 83 -11.75 39.59 16.63
C SER A 83 -13.16 39.22 16.17
N PHE A 84 -13.97 38.62 17.05
CA PHE A 84 -15.38 38.28 16.76
C PHE A 84 -16.23 39.53 16.55
N VAL A 85 -16.02 40.58 17.35
CA VAL A 85 -16.73 41.86 17.20
C VAL A 85 -16.28 42.58 15.92
N SER A 86 -15.02 42.43 15.54
CA SER A 86 -14.47 43.07 14.33
C SER A 86 -14.95 42.38 13.05
N ASP A 87 -14.90 41.05 12.98
CA ASP A 87 -15.28 40.25 11.80
C ASP A 87 -16.07 38.99 12.21
N PRO A 88 -17.39 39.10 12.42
CA PRO A 88 -18.23 37.99 12.87
C PRO A 88 -18.30 36.82 11.87
N GLU A 89 -18.19 37.10 10.57
CA GLU A 89 -18.33 36.10 9.51
C GLU A 89 -17.07 35.24 9.31
N ASN A 90 -15.90 35.77 9.67
CA ASN A 90 -14.62 35.08 9.49
C ASN A 90 -13.99 34.66 10.83
N PHE A 91 -14.73 34.78 11.92
CA PHE A 91 -14.26 34.35 13.22
C PHE A 91 -14.09 32.82 13.25
N ARG A 92 -12.84 32.37 13.30
CA ARG A 92 -12.48 30.99 13.60
C ARG A 92 -11.83 30.95 14.96
N SER A 93 -12.31 30.07 15.83
CA SER A 93 -11.63 29.88 17.11
C SER A 93 -10.24 29.29 16.87
N GLN A 94 -9.32 29.49 17.81
CA GLN A 94 -7.99 28.88 17.70
C GLN A 94 -8.06 27.34 17.63
N ILE A 95 -9.09 26.74 18.23
CA ILE A 95 -9.34 25.29 18.19
C ILE A 95 -9.74 24.85 16.78
N ASP A 96 -10.58 25.63 16.08
CA ASP A 96 -11.03 25.29 14.72
C ASP A 96 -9.85 25.30 13.74
N ILE A 97 -8.97 26.30 13.83
CA ILE A 97 -7.78 26.39 12.99
C ILE A 97 -6.86 25.19 13.21
N LEU A 98 -6.59 24.84 14.47
CA LEU A 98 -5.75 23.68 14.80
C LEU A 98 -6.36 22.35 14.35
N ASN A 99 -7.69 22.23 14.41
CA ASN A 99 -8.39 21.05 13.91
C ASN A 99 -8.31 20.96 12.39
N GLU A 100 -8.54 22.06 11.67
CA GLU A 100 -8.40 22.13 10.22
C GLU A 100 -6.97 21.78 9.77
N GLU A 101 -5.95 22.36 10.42
CA GLU A 101 -4.54 22.03 10.16
C GLU A 101 -4.22 20.56 10.47
N ALA A 102 -4.77 20.00 11.55
CA ALA A 102 -4.60 18.57 11.84
C ALA A 102 -5.27 17.68 10.80
N GLU A 103 -6.42 18.09 10.26
CA GLU A 103 -7.12 17.37 9.19
C GLU A 103 -6.35 17.42 7.87
N THR A 104 -5.82 18.58 7.48
CA THR A 104 -5.01 18.70 6.25
C THR A 104 -3.76 17.83 6.32
N LEU A 105 -3.04 17.87 7.44
CA LEU A 105 -1.86 17.03 7.67
C LEU A 105 -2.18 15.54 7.57
N ARG A 106 -3.30 15.09 8.17
CA ARG A 106 -3.75 13.69 8.08
C ARG A 106 -4.11 13.30 6.65
N LEU A 107 -4.75 14.17 5.90
CA LEU A 107 -5.12 13.91 4.50
C LEU A 107 -3.88 13.81 3.61
N GLU A 108 -2.91 14.69 3.79
CA GLU A 108 -1.63 14.66 3.10
C GLU A 108 -0.88 13.35 3.39
N GLU A 109 -0.77 12.97 4.67
CA GLU A 109 -0.14 11.71 5.07
C GLU A 109 -0.85 10.48 4.46
N GLN A 110 -2.18 10.46 4.48
CA GLN A 110 -2.96 9.39 3.86
C GLN A 110 -2.75 9.32 2.34
N SER A 111 -2.67 10.48 1.67
CA SER A 111 -2.42 10.55 0.23
C SER A 111 -1.03 10.00 -0.10
N ALA A 112 0.00 10.41 0.64
CA ALA A 112 1.36 9.93 0.49
C ALA A 112 1.44 8.41 0.69
N ARG A 113 0.82 7.90 1.75
CA ARG A 113 0.77 6.45 2.01
C ARG A 113 0.12 5.67 0.87
N ARG A 114 -1.00 6.15 0.33
CA ARG A 114 -1.67 5.51 -0.82
C ARG A 114 -0.79 5.51 -2.07
N THR A 115 -0.10 6.62 -2.35
CA THR A 115 0.81 6.67 -3.51
C THR A 115 1.98 5.69 -3.38
N GLN A 116 2.51 5.55 -2.16
CA GLN A 116 3.56 4.58 -1.87
C GLN A 116 3.05 3.15 -2.02
N GLU A 117 1.91 2.81 -1.41
CA GLU A 117 1.30 1.49 -1.51
C GLU A 117 1.00 1.10 -2.97
N GLU A 118 0.54 2.05 -3.80
CA GLU A 118 0.30 1.82 -5.21
C GLU A 118 1.61 1.58 -5.99
N ALA A 119 2.66 2.35 -5.70
CA ALA A 119 3.98 2.16 -6.28
C ALA A 119 4.56 0.79 -5.90
N ASP A 120 4.49 0.42 -4.62
CA ASP A 120 4.95 -0.87 -4.09
C ASP A 120 4.15 -2.02 -4.72
N ARG A 121 2.84 -1.87 -4.89
CA ARG A 121 1.98 -2.86 -5.56
C ARG A 121 2.39 -3.05 -7.03
N LYS A 122 2.65 -1.96 -7.77
CA LYS A 122 3.10 -2.04 -9.17
C LYS A 122 4.47 -2.71 -9.27
N LEU A 123 5.38 -2.36 -8.38
CA LEU A 123 6.70 -2.98 -8.30
C LEU A 123 6.57 -4.48 -8.03
N ALA A 124 5.80 -4.87 -7.02
CA ALA A 124 5.55 -6.28 -6.69
C ALA A 124 4.94 -7.04 -7.88
N GLN A 125 3.95 -6.47 -8.57
CA GLN A 125 3.38 -7.07 -9.79
C GLN A 125 4.42 -7.24 -10.89
N SER A 126 5.31 -6.25 -11.08
CA SER A 126 6.37 -6.33 -12.10
C SER A 126 7.40 -7.41 -11.77
N LEU A 127 7.78 -7.56 -10.50
CA LEU A 127 8.72 -8.58 -10.04
C LEU A 127 8.12 -9.97 -10.19
N MET A 128 6.88 -10.17 -9.74
CA MET A 128 6.18 -11.44 -9.92
C MET A 128 6.05 -11.81 -11.40
N ALA A 129 5.71 -10.84 -12.26
CA ALA A 129 5.62 -11.09 -13.70
C ALA A 129 6.98 -11.42 -14.33
N ALA A 130 8.08 -10.82 -13.86
CA ALA A 130 9.43 -11.14 -14.31
C ALA A 130 9.85 -12.56 -13.88
N GLU A 131 9.60 -12.93 -12.63
CA GLU A 131 9.88 -14.27 -12.11
C GLU A 131 9.09 -15.34 -12.86
N GLN A 132 7.79 -15.11 -13.09
CA GLN A 132 6.96 -16.02 -13.88
C GLN A 132 7.45 -16.18 -15.33
N ARG A 133 7.99 -15.13 -15.95
CA ARG A 133 8.61 -15.23 -17.28
C ARG A 133 9.88 -16.07 -17.25
N GLU A 134 10.75 -15.84 -16.27
CA GLU A 134 11.97 -16.62 -16.12
C GLU A 134 11.67 -18.10 -15.84
N GLU A 135 10.69 -18.39 -14.98
CA GLU A 135 10.21 -19.75 -14.73
C GLU A 135 9.65 -20.41 -15.99
N ALA A 136 8.82 -19.71 -16.75
CA ALA A 136 8.28 -20.21 -18.01
C ALA A 136 9.39 -20.48 -19.03
N GLU A 137 10.41 -19.61 -19.11
CA GLU A 137 11.58 -19.82 -19.96
C GLU A 137 12.39 -21.05 -19.52
N ARG A 138 12.67 -21.20 -18.22
CA ARG A 138 13.37 -22.38 -17.67
C ARG A 138 12.59 -23.65 -17.96
N GLN A 139 11.27 -23.63 -17.80
CA GLN A 139 10.42 -24.77 -18.11
C GLN A 139 10.43 -25.10 -19.61
N ALA A 140 10.29 -24.10 -20.49
CA ALA A 140 10.34 -24.28 -21.93
C ALA A 140 11.70 -24.83 -22.41
N GLN A 141 12.80 -24.37 -21.81
CA GLN A 141 14.14 -24.89 -22.06
C GLN A 141 14.27 -26.35 -21.62
N TRP A 142 13.78 -26.69 -20.41
CA TRP A 142 13.80 -28.07 -19.91
C TRP A 142 13.00 -29.01 -20.82
N GLU A 143 11.78 -28.63 -21.20
CA GLU A 143 10.93 -29.42 -22.09
C GLU A 143 11.56 -29.61 -23.48
N SER A 144 12.17 -28.55 -24.03
CA SER A 144 12.84 -28.62 -25.34
C SER A 144 14.07 -29.51 -25.30
N ALA A 145 14.89 -29.41 -24.25
CA ALA A 145 16.03 -30.29 -24.05
C ALA A 145 15.60 -31.75 -23.80
N GLU A 146 14.48 -31.98 -23.11
CA GLU A 146 13.94 -33.32 -22.94
C GLU A 146 13.44 -33.92 -24.26
N ARG A 147 12.72 -33.14 -25.07
CA ARG A 147 12.30 -33.54 -26.43
C ARG A 147 13.50 -33.91 -27.29
N GLU A 148 14.53 -33.08 -27.31
CA GLU A 148 15.76 -33.33 -28.07
C GLU A 148 16.47 -34.61 -27.60
N ARG A 149 16.58 -34.84 -26.28
CA ARG A 149 17.13 -36.10 -25.75
C ARG A 149 16.33 -37.31 -26.20
N ARG A 150 14.99 -37.25 -26.16
CA ARG A 150 14.12 -38.34 -26.63
C ARG A 150 14.34 -38.61 -28.12
N GLU A 151 14.33 -37.57 -28.95
CA GLU A 151 14.60 -37.70 -30.39
C GLU A 151 15.99 -38.27 -30.68
N GLU A 152 17.02 -37.83 -29.95
CA GLU A 152 18.38 -38.35 -30.11
C GLU A 152 18.47 -39.84 -29.72
N THR A 153 17.86 -40.23 -28.60
CA THR A 153 17.82 -41.65 -28.20
C THR A 153 17.10 -42.52 -29.22
N GLU A 154 15.98 -42.05 -29.78
CA GLU A 154 15.24 -42.75 -30.84
C GLU A 154 16.07 -42.85 -32.12
N ARG A 155 16.71 -41.76 -32.57
CA ARG A 155 17.62 -41.76 -33.73
C ARG A 155 18.76 -42.76 -33.55
N ARG A 156 19.40 -42.78 -32.37
CA ARG A 156 20.47 -43.74 -32.04
C ARG A 156 19.96 -45.18 -32.08
N ARG A 157 18.76 -45.44 -31.55
CA ARG A 157 18.12 -46.76 -31.59
C ARG A 157 17.84 -47.20 -33.02
N LEU A 158 17.20 -46.36 -33.83
CA LEU A 158 16.89 -46.66 -35.23
C LEU A 158 18.17 -46.90 -36.05
N GLN A 159 19.23 -46.11 -35.80
CA GLN A 159 20.52 -46.31 -36.44
C GLN A 159 21.16 -47.63 -36.03
N ALA A 160 21.13 -47.99 -34.74
CA ALA A 160 21.63 -49.28 -34.25
C ALA A 160 20.85 -50.46 -34.84
N GLU A 161 19.51 -50.39 -34.88
CA GLU A 161 18.64 -51.40 -35.50
C GLU A 161 18.96 -51.56 -36.99
N ARG A 162 19.12 -50.47 -37.73
CA ARG A 162 19.52 -50.49 -39.15
C ARG A 162 20.89 -51.13 -39.36
N MET A 163 21.87 -50.76 -38.53
CA MET A 163 23.22 -51.33 -38.60
C MET A 163 23.21 -52.83 -38.26
N ALA A 164 22.45 -53.25 -37.25
CA ALA A 164 22.29 -54.66 -36.88
C ALA A 164 21.65 -55.47 -38.01
N MET A 165 20.61 -54.93 -38.66
CA MET A 165 19.95 -55.56 -39.80
C MET A 165 20.92 -55.72 -40.99
N GLN A 166 21.75 -54.71 -41.28
CA GLN A 166 22.78 -54.79 -42.32
C GLN A 166 23.82 -55.87 -41.98
N GLN A 167 24.33 -55.88 -40.75
CA GLN A 167 25.28 -56.91 -40.30
C GLN A 167 24.69 -58.33 -40.38
N GLN A 168 23.41 -58.49 -40.00
CA GLN A 168 22.74 -59.79 -40.09
C GLN A 168 22.55 -60.24 -41.54
N ALA A 169 22.15 -59.33 -42.43
CA ALA A 169 22.02 -59.61 -43.86
C ALA A 169 23.38 -59.98 -44.49
N GLU A 170 24.45 -59.29 -44.11
CA GLU A 170 25.81 -59.61 -44.56
C GLU A 170 26.29 -60.96 -44.06
N LYS A 171 26.09 -61.28 -42.77
CA LYS A 171 26.38 -62.61 -42.21
C LYS A 171 25.62 -63.71 -42.96
N MET A 172 24.31 -63.53 -43.18
CA MET A 172 23.50 -64.49 -43.94
C MET A 172 24.01 -64.67 -45.38
N ARG A 173 24.46 -63.59 -46.04
CA ARG A 173 25.05 -63.67 -47.38
C ARG A 173 26.34 -64.49 -47.38
N ILE A 174 27.26 -64.21 -46.46
CA ILE A 174 28.52 -64.95 -46.31
C ILE A 174 28.25 -66.43 -46.04
N GLU A 175 27.35 -66.73 -45.12
CA GLU A 175 26.98 -68.11 -44.77
C GLU A 175 26.32 -68.84 -45.94
N ALA A 176 25.41 -68.21 -46.68
CA ALA A 176 24.79 -68.79 -47.86
C ALA A 176 25.79 -69.07 -48.99
N VAL A 177 26.87 -68.28 -49.10
CA VAL A 177 27.98 -68.58 -50.03
C VAL A 177 28.77 -69.79 -49.53
N ARG A 178 29.13 -69.83 -48.24
CA ARG A 178 29.85 -70.98 -47.65
C ARG A 178 29.06 -72.28 -47.81
N LYS A 179 27.77 -72.27 -47.45
CA LYS A 179 26.89 -73.43 -47.55
C LYS A 179 26.73 -73.93 -48.99
N ARG A 180 26.61 -73.02 -49.97
CA ARG A 180 26.60 -73.41 -51.39
C ARG A 180 27.89 -74.10 -51.82
N GLY A 181 29.04 -73.63 -51.33
CA GLY A 181 30.33 -74.29 -51.57
C GLY A 181 30.39 -75.69 -50.95
N GLU A 182 29.95 -75.84 -49.71
CA GLU A 182 29.87 -77.13 -49.00
C GLU A 182 28.90 -78.10 -49.69
N GLU A 183 27.72 -77.64 -50.11
CA GLU A 183 26.73 -78.43 -50.84
C GLU A 183 27.24 -78.88 -52.21
N GLU A 184 27.97 -78.03 -52.94
CA GLU A 184 28.59 -78.40 -54.22
C GLU A 184 29.68 -79.46 -54.03
N LEU A 185 30.54 -79.31 -53.00
CA LEU A 185 31.55 -80.33 -52.64
C LEU A 185 30.89 -81.64 -52.17
N SER A 186 29.82 -81.55 -51.39
CA SER A 186 29.02 -82.69 -50.93
C SER A 186 28.36 -83.41 -52.11
N ARG A 187 27.69 -82.68 -53.01
CA ARG A 187 27.11 -83.20 -54.25
C ARG A 187 28.15 -83.93 -55.09
N ARG A 188 29.31 -83.31 -55.35
CA ARG A 188 30.41 -83.95 -56.11
C ARG A 188 30.93 -85.21 -55.43
N THR A 189 31.00 -85.22 -54.10
CA THR A 189 31.42 -86.40 -53.34
C THR A 189 30.39 -87.52 -53.48
N VAL A 190 29.09 -87.22 -53.28
CA VAL A 190 27.99 -88.18 -53.46
C VAL A 190 27.97 -88.72 -54.89
N GLU A 191 28.07 -87.87 -55.92
CA GLU A 191 28.14 -88.28 -57.33
C GLU A 191 29.32 -89.24 -57.60
N ARG A 192 30.47 -89.01 -56.94
CA ARG A 192 31.67 -89.84 -57.10
C ARG A 192 31.59 -91.18 -56.34
N THR A 193 31.06 -91.19 -55.12
CA THR A 193 31.13 -92.36 -54.23
C THR A 193 29.88 -93.22 -54.24
N THR A 194 28.76 -92.72 -54.75
CA THR A 194 27.48 -93.43 -54.74
C THR A 194 27.01 -93.80 -56.15
N LYS A 195 26.24 -94.88 -56.26
CA LYS A 195 25.59 -95.30 -57.52
C LYS A 195 24.07 -95.22 -57.35
N PRO A 196 23.29 -94.91 -58.40
CA PRO A 196 21.84 -94.85 -58.29
C PRO A 196 21.25 -96.24 -58.06
N CYS A 197 20.37 -96.36 -57.07
CA CYS A 197 19.60 -97.57 -56.82
C CYS A 197 18.66 -97.87 -58.00
N PRO A 198 18.66 -99.09 -58.57
CA PRO A 198 17.86 -99.42 -59.76
C PRO A 198 16.34 -99.33 -59.56
N GLY A 199 15.84 -99.37 -58.31
CA GLY A 199 14.40 -99.32 -58.00
C GLY A 199 13.84 -97.92 -57.71
N CYS A 200 14.63 -97.03 -57.08
CA CYS A 200 14.14 -95.72 -56.63
C CYS A 200 15.08 -94.55 -56.98
N ARG A 201 16.18 -94.79 -57.71
CA ARG A 201 17.20 -93.81 -58.15
C ARG A 201 17.93 -93.05 -57.05
N TRP A 202 17.71 -93.39 -55.78
CA TRP A 202 18.47 -92.81 -54.66
C TRP A 202 19.95 -93.20 -54.72
N PRO A 203 20.88 -92.28 -54.39
CA PRO A 203 22.31 -92.56 -54.31
C PRO A 203 22.61 -93.51 -53.14
N ILE A 204 23.19 -94.67 -53.44
CA ILE A 204 23.62 -95.67 -52.43
C ILE A 204 25.14 -95.86 -52.48
N GLU A 205 25.77 -95.85 -51.30
CA GLU A 205 27.17 -96.21 -51.13
C GLU A 205 27.27 -97.74 -50.99
N LYS A 206 28.08 -98.41 -51.84
CA LYS A 206 28.27 -99.86 -51.79
C LYS A 206 29.60 -100.16 -51.11
N ASN A 207 29.55 -100.42 -49.80
CA ASN A 207 30.76 -100.46 -48.97
C ASN A 207 31.31 -101.88 -48.83
N SER A 208 30.53 -102.91 -49.19
CA SER A 208 30.92 -104.27 -49.58
C SER A 208 29.68 -105.17 -49.61
N GLY A 209 29.61 -106.05 -50.60
CA GLY A 209 28.61 -107.10 -50.77
C GLY A 209 28.97 -107.91 -51.99
N TRP A 210 29.21 -109.21 -51.79
CA TRP A 210 29.69 -110.19 -52.77
C TRP A 210 28.89 -110.20 -54.07
#